data_AF-A0A2K8UJ93-F1
#
_entry.id   AF-A0A2K8UJ93-F1
#
_cell.length_a   1.000
_cell.length_b   1.000
_cell.length_c   1.000
_cell.angle_alpha   90.00
_cell.angle_beta   90.00
_cell.angle_gamma   90.00
#
_symmetry.space_group_name_H-M   'P 1'
#
loop_
_entity.id
_entity.type
_entity.pdbx_description
1 polymer ?
#
loop_
_entity_poly.entity_id
_entity_poly.type
_entity_poly.pdbx_seq_one_letter_code
_entity_poly.pdbx_strand_id
1 'polypeptide(L)'
;MSAGRSATTPATSAEPPAEFRPARAWSSRHHRPRRIIITLTDTSPARGVTQTMALTISHDETEPLAQELAWETGEPVAQVILEALQQRACRLRGQRAKALALARIRAAAHRCAAFPDLDPSAPDAILGYGPDGTFEPLSASDP
;
A
#
# COMPACT_ATOMS: atom_id res chain seq x y z
N MET A 1 40.30 -31.14 18.55
CA MET A 1 39.11 -31.63 19.29
C MET A 1 38.16 -30.46 19.49
N SER A 2 36.85 -30.71 19.46
CA SER A 2 35.69 -29.77 19.46
C SER A 2 35.47 -28.97 18.17
N ALA A 3 34.50 -29.35 17.32
CA ALA A 3 33.04 -29.13 17.46
C ALA A 3 32.73 -27.62 17.37
N GLY A 4 32.07 -27.07 16.35
CA GLY A 4 30.95 -27.57 15.58
C GLY A 4 29.85 -26.51 15.70
N ARG A 5 29.39 -25.95 14.58
CA ARG A 5 28.03 -25.42 14.34
C ARG A 5 27.97 -24.70 12.99
N SER A 6 27.34 -25.41 12.07
CA SER A 6 26.66 -24.88 10.89
C SER A 6 25.60 -23.85 11.30
N ALA A 7 25.46 -22.78 10.51
CA ALA A 7 24.18 -22.17 10.13
C ALA A 7 24.50 -20.94 9.26
N THR A 8 24.23 -20.98 7.96
CA THR A 8 22.93 -20.73 7.32
C THR A 8 22.95 -19.34 6.69
N THR A 9 23.14 -19.34 5.37
CA THR A 9 22.92 -18.22 4.46
C THR A 9 21.45 -17.76 4.55
N PRO A 10 21.13 -16.46 4.65
CA PRO A 10 19.84 -15.98 4.22
C PRO A 10 19.98 -15.55 2.76
N ALA A 11 19.80 -16.50 1.84
CA ALA A 11 19.29 -16.14 0.53
C ALA A 11 17.82 -15.77 0.74
N THR A 12 17.56 -14.48 0.99
CA THR A 12 16.23 -13.88 0.80
C THR A 12 15.91 -14.01 -0.68
N SER A 13 15.41 -15.18 -1.05
CA SER A 13 14.64 -15.37 -2.26
C SER A 13 13.34 -14.65 -2.01
N ALA A 14 13.27 -13.39 -2.45
CA ALA A 14 12.01 -12.70 -2.61
C ALA A 14 11.21 -13.49 -3.65
N GLU A 15 10.39 -14.44 -3.17
CA GLU A 15 9.37 -15.04 -3.99
C GLU A 15 8.52 -13.91 -4.60
N PRO A 16 8.39 -13.84 -5.93
CA PRO A 16 7.43 -12.94 -6.54
C PRO A 16 6.03 -13.31 -6.02
N PRO A 17 5.16 -12.33 -5.76
CA PRO A 17 3.81 -12.62 -5.27
C PRO A 17 3.14 -13.55 -6.29
N ALA A 18 2.68 -14.70 -5.79
CA ALA A 18 1.97 -15.76 -6.50
C ALA A 18 1.40 -15.26 -7.82
N GLU A 19 2.14 -15.54 -8.90
CA GLU A 19 1.71 -15.27 -10.26
C GLU A 19 0.34 -15.92 -10.39
N PHE A 20 -0.67 -15.11 -10.73
CA PHE A 20 -2.02 -15.61 -10.99
C PHE A 20 -1.92 -16.70 -12.05
N ARG A 21 -2.02 -17.96 -11.62
CA ARG A 21 -1.99 -19.13 -12.47
C ARG A 21 -3.43 -19.51 -12.71
N PRO A 22 -4.04 -19.11 -13.84
CA PRO A 22 -5.41 -19.52 -14.13
C PRO A 22 -5.48 -21.05 -14.11
N ALA A 23 -6.55 -21.59 -13.53
CA ALA A 23 -6.79 -23.02 -13.47
C ALA A 23 -6.93 -23.57 -14.89
N ARG A 24 -5.80 -24.01 -15.46
CA ARG A 24 -5.66 -24.83 -16.68
C ARG A 24 -6.45 -24.32 -17.91
N ALA A 25 -5.68 -23.75 -18.84
CA ALA A 25 -5.99 -23.67 -20.28
C ALA A 25 -7.12 -22.72 -20.71
N TRP A 26 -6.78 -21.45 -20.92
CA TRP A 26 -7.52 -20.57 -21.84
C TRP A 26 -6.86 -20.48 -23.23
N SER A 27 -6.16 -21.54 -23.65
CA SER A 27 -5.59 -21.60 -25.00
C SER A 27 -6.65 -21.95 -26.05
N SER A 28 -7.23 -20.90 -26.62
CA SER A 28 -7.48 -20.73 -28.06
C SER A 28 -8.23 -21.84 -28.79
N ARG A 29 -9.57 -21.68 -28.90
CA ARG A 29 -10.34 -21.70 -30.18
C ARG A 29 -11.84 -21.59 -29.86
N HIS A 30 -12.45 -20.50 -30.31
CA HIS A 30 -13.89 -20.24 -30.28
C HIS A 30 -14.54 -19.80 -28.95
N HIS A 31 -13.83 -19.08 -28.07
CA HIS A 31 -14.54 -18.27 -27.08
C HIS A 31 -15.07 -17.01 -27.76
N ARG A 32 -16.40 -16.92 -27.88
CA ARG A 32 -17.04 -15.67 -28.28
C ARG A 32 -16.89 -14.69 -27.11
N PRO A 33 -16.33 -13.49 -27.30
CA PRO A 33 -16.32 -12.46 -26.27
C PRO A 33 -17.75 -12.20 -25.84
N ARG A 34 -18.12 -12.65 -24.65
CA ARG A 34 -19.38 -12.30 -24.03
C ARG A 34 -19.13 -11.06 -23.18
N ARG A 35 -20.07 -10.12 -23.28
CA ARG A 35 -19.90 -8.74 -22.84
C ARG A 35 -20.60 -8.58 -21.50
N ILE A 36 -19.86 -8.26 -20.43
CA ILE A 36 -20.47 -7.93 -19.15
C ILE A 36 -20.91 -6.47 -19.19
N ILE A 37 -22.19 -6.24 -18.93
CA ILE A 37 -22.78 -4.91 -18.78
C ILE A 37 -23.16 -4.75 -17.31
N ILE A 38 -22.48 -3.86 -16.61
CA ILE A 38 -22.80 -3.49 -15.22
C ILE A 38 -23.55 -2.17 -15.27
N THR A 39 -24.78 -2.15 -14.78
CA THR A 39 -25.56 -0.92 -14.64
C THR A 39 -25.23 -0.25 -13.32
N LEU A 40 -24.68 0.96 -13.39
CA LEU A 40 -24.41 1.84 -12.27
C LEU A 40 -25.58 2.83 -12.15
N THR A 41 -26.18 2.92 -10.98
CA THR A 41 -27.20 3.95 -10.69
C THR A 41 -26.57 5.01 -9.79
N ASP A 42 -26.42 6.24 -10.29
CA ASP A 42 -26.00 7.38 -9.47
C ASP A 42 -27.21 7.90 -8.68
N THR A 43 -27.24 7.62 -7.38
CA THR A 43 -28.23 8.17 -6.44
C THR A 43 -27.59 9.31 -5.64
N SER A 44 -27.16 10.38 -6.33
CA SER A 44 -26.63 11.58 -5.66
C SER A 44 -27.74 12.59 -5.38
N PRO A 45 -27.94 13.03 -4.12
CA PRO A 45 -28.97 14.02 -3.78
C PRO A 45 -28.69 15.41 -4.37
N ALA A 46 -27.46 15.68 -4.83
CA ALA A 46 -27.08 16.97 -5.42
C ALA A 46 -27.58 17.16 -6.86
N ARG A 47 -27.92 16.07 -7.56
CA ARG A 47 -28.58 16.09 -8.87
C ARG A 47 -29.94 15.45 -8.66
N GLY A 48 -31.03 16.21 -8.64
CA GLY A 48 -32.40 15.71 -8.39
C GLY A 48 -32.96 14.72 -9.43
N VAL A 49 -32.11 13.94 -10.12
CA VAL A 49 -32.45 12.95 -11.14
C VAL A 49 -31.55 11.73 -10.96
N THR A 50 -32.14 10.53 -10.86
CA THR A 50 -31.41 9.26 -10.90
C THR A 50 -30.91 9.01 -12.33
N GLN A 51 -29.60 9.05 -12.53
CA GLN A 51 -29.00 8.68 -13.82
C GLN A 51 -28.51 7.23 -13.77
N THR A 52 -29.00 6.42 -14.72
CA THR A 52 -28.48 5.07 -14.95
C THR A 52 -27.37 5.15 -15.99
N MET A 53 -26.15 4.81 -15.58
CA MET A 53 -24.97 4.74 -16.44
C MET A 53 -24.62 3.26 -16.63
N ALA A 54 -24.47 2.80 -17.87
CA ALA A 54 -24.04 1.43 -18.13
C ALA A 54 -22.51 1.41 -18.31
N LEU A 55 -21.79 0.72 -17.43
CA LEU A 55 -20.39 0.37 -17.63
C LEU A 55 -20.32 -0.95 -18.39
N THR A 56 -19.77 -0.89 -19.60
CA THR A 56 -19.47 -2.11 -20.37
C THR A 56 -18.00 -2.48 -20.19
N ILE A 57 -17.75 -3.71 -19.77
CA ILE A 57 -16.41 -4.30 -19.75
C ILE A 57 -16.39 -5.44 -20.78
N SER A 58 -15.64 -5.25 -21.87
CA SER A 58 -15.47 -6.25 -22.93
C SER A 58 -14.04 -6.79 -22.89
N HIS A 59 -13.84 -7.96 -22.31
CA HIS A 59 -12.57 -8.69 -22.36
C HIS A 59 -12.87 -10.18 -22.16
N ASP A 60 -12.21 -11.03 -22.95
CA ASP A 60 -12.52 -12.46 -23.08
C ASP A 60 -12.38 -13.22 -21.75
N GLU A 61 -11.49 -12.75 -20.88
CA GLU A 61 -11.20 -13.35 -19.58
C GLU A 61 -12.08 -12.83 -18.44
N THR A 62 -12.76 -11.69 -18.60
CA THR A 62 -13.48 -11.05 -17.48
C THR A 62 -14.67 -11.87 -17.02
N GLU A 63 -15.44 -12.44 -17.94
CA GLU A 63 -16.63 -13.22 -17.59
C GLU A 63 -16.29 -14.57 -16.95
N PRO A 64 -15.38 -15.39 -17.51
CA PRO A 64 -14.94 -16.60 -16.85
C PRO A 64 -14.43 -16.35 -15.43
N LEU A 65 -13.61 -15.31 -15.24
CA LEU A 65 -13.09 -14.94 -13.92
C LEU A 65 -14.17 -14.53 -12.95
N ALA A 66 -15.07 -13.65 -13.39
CA ALA A 66 -16.14 -13.18 -12.52
C ALA A 66 -17.12 -14.31 -12.16
N GLN A 67 -17.32 -15.26 -13.08
CA GLN A 67 -18.16 -16.43 -12.86
C GLN A 67 -17.50 -17.46 -11.94
N GLU A 68 -16.20 -17.73 -12.12
CA GLU A 68 -15.41 -18.60 -11.24
C GLU A 68 -15.41 -18.06 -9.81
N LEU A 69 -15.09 -16.77 -9.65
CA LEU A 69 -15.11 -16.12 -8.35
C LEU A 69 -16.52 -16.14 -7.72
N ALA A 70 -17.57 -15.90 -8.50
CA ALA A 70 -18.96 -15.99 -8.01
C ALA A 70 -19.34 -17.41 -7.57
N TRP A 71 -18.87 -18.44 -8.26
CA TRP A 71 -19.09 -19.83 -7.86
C TRP A 71 -18.32 -20.20 -6.59
N GLU A 72 -17.08 -19.71 -6.45
CA GLU A 72 -16.28 -19.96 -5.25
C GLU A 72 -16.82 -19.24 -4.01
N THR A 73 -17.29 -17.99 -4.17
CA THR A 73 -17.82 -17.21 -3.04
C THR A 73 -19.32 -17.45 -2.77
N GLY A 74 -20.06 -17.96 -3.76
CA GLY A 74 -21.52 -18.07 -3.70
C GLY A 74 -22.24 -16.71 -3.81
N GLU A 75 -21.51 -15.65 -4.18
CA GLU A 75 -22.04 -14.30 -4.33
C GLU A 75 -22.44 -13.99 -5.78
N PRO A 76 -23.34 -13.03 -6.01
CA PRO A 76 -23.67 -12.63 -7.37
C PRO A 76 -22.45 -12.00 -8.08
N VAL A 77 -22.29 -12.30 -9.37
CA VAL A 77 -21.18 -11.81 -10.22
C VAL A 77 -20.92 -10.32 -10.07
N ALA A 78 -21.97 -9.50 -9.99
CA ALA A 78 -21.85 -8.06 -9.82
C ALA A 78 -21.19 -7.67 -8.47
N GLN A 79 -21.53 -8.38 -7.39
CA GLN A 79 -20.98 -8.13 -6.05
C GLN A 79 -19.50 -8.51 -6.00
N VAL A 80 -19.16 -9.67 -6.56
CA VAL A 80 -17.77 -10.13 -6.68
C VAL A 80 -16.90 -9.15 -7.46
N ILE A 81 -17.40 -8.65 -8.60
CA ILE A 81 -16.68 -7.65 -9.39
C ILE A 81 -16.52 -6.36 -8.60
N LEU A 82 -17.59 -5.89 -7.93
CA LEU A 82 -17.55 -4.69 -7.10
C LEU A 82 -16.49 -4.82 -6.01
N GLU A 83 -16.48 -5.94 -5.29
CA GLU A 83 -15.52 -6.18 -4.21
C GLU A 83 -14.08 -6.27 -4.75
N ALA A 84 -13.85 -7.00 -5.83
CA ALA A 84 -12.53 -7.10 -6.45
C ALA A 84 -11.97 -5.72 -6.85
N LEU A 85 -12.82 -4.86 -7.41
CA LEU A 85 -12.48 -3.48 -7.75
C LEU A 85 -12.17 -2.64 -6.49
N GLN A 86 -13.00 -2.76 -5.45
CA GLN A 86 -12.78 -2.08 -4.17
C GLN A 86 -11.48 -2.51 -3.50
N GLN A 87 -11.19 -3.80 -3.44
CA GLN A 87 -9.96 -4.35 -2.87
C GLN A 87 -8.74 -3.86 -3.66
N ARG A 88 -8.80 -3.83 -4.99
CA ARG A 88 -7.71 -3.28 -5.81
C ARG A 88 -7.53 -1.78 -5.58
N ALA A 89 -8.62 -1.01 -5.51
CA ALA A 89 -8.56 0.42 -5.25
C ALA A 89 -7.98 0.73 -3.86
N CYS A 90 -8.37 -0.03 -2.83
CA CYS A 90 -7.87 0.11 -1.47
C CYS A 90 -6.35 -0.11 -1.41
N ARG A 91 -5.84 -1.19 -2.02
CA ARG A 91 -4.40 -1.47 -2.10
C ARG A 91 -3.62 -0.34 -2.77
N LEU A 92 -4.13 0.18 -3.89
CA LEU A 92 -3.48 1.28 -4.62
C LEU A 92 -3.50 2.60 -3.83
N ARG A 93 -4.59 2.91 -3.12
CA ARG A 93 -4.67 4.10 -2.25
C ARG A 93 -3.66 4.02 -1.10
N GLY A 94 -3.56 2.87 -0.43
CA GLY A 94 -2.60 2.66 0.65
C GLY A 94 -1.14 2.83 0.19
N GLN A 95 -0.79 2.23 -0.96
CA GLN A 95 0.55 2.38 -1.54
C GLN A 95 0.88 3.82 -1.93
N ARG A 96 -0.05 4.53 -2.59
CA ARG A 96 0.13 5.94 -2.94
C ARG A 96 0.28 6.84 -1.72
N ALA A 97 -0.53 6.62 -0.68
CA ALA A 97 -0.46 7.38 0.56
C ALA A 97 0.89 7.21 1.26
N LYS A 98 1.40 5.97 1.35
CA LYS A 98 2.72 5.68 1.92
C LYS A 98 3.85 6.34 1.13
N ALA A 99 3.82 6.22 -0.21
CA ALA A 99 4.83 6.83 -1.07
C ALA A 99 4.85 8.37 -0.92
N LEU A 100 3.67 9.00 -0.87
CA LEU A 100 3.54 10.45 -0.68
C LEU A 100 4.05 10.88 0.71
N ALA A 101 3.72 10.14 1.77
CA ALA A 101 4.20 10.42 3.12
C ALA A 101 5.73 10.37 3.19
N LEU A 102 6.34 9.33 2.60
CA LEU A 102 7.79 9.19 2.57
C LEU A 102 8.46 10.31 1.76
N ALA A 103 7.87 10.71 0.63
CA ALA A 103 8.35 11.84 -0.15
C ALA A 103 8.33 13.14 0.66
N ARG A 104 7.26 13.38 1.43
CA ARG A 104 7.15 14.55 2.32
C ARG A 104 8.19 14.56 3.43
N ILE A 105 8.43 13.41 4.07
CA ILE A 105 9.47 13.27 5.12
C ILE A 105 10.85 13.56 4.54
N ARG A 106 11.19 12.97 3.39
CA ARG A 106 12.48 13.24 2.72
C ARG A 106 12.63 14.70 2.33
N ALA A 107 11.58 15.31 1.78
CA ALA A 107 11.61 16.73 1.45
C ALA A 107 11.85 17.60 2.70
N ALA A 108 11.26 17.25 3.85
CA ALA A 108 11.52 17.93 5.11
C ALA A 108 12.96 17.73 5.58
N ALA A 109 13.46 16.49 5.60
CA ALA A 109 14.83 16.17 5.99
C ALA A 109 15.87 16.91 5.14
N HIS A 110 15.67 16.98 3.81
CA HIS A 110 16.55 17.73 2.92
C HIS A 110 16.55 19.24 3.22
N ARG A 111 15.38 19.82 3.53
CA ARG A 111 15.34 21.24 3.94
C ARG A 111 16.07 21.46 5.25
N CYS A 112 15.87 20.59 6.24
CA CYS A 112 16.56 20.67 7.53
C CYS A 112 18.08 20.54 7.37
N ALA A 113 18.54 19.60 6.55
CA ALA A 113 19.96 19.38 6.30
C ALA A 113 20.65 20.51 5.50
N ALA A 114 19.88 21.37 4.84
CA ALA A 114 20.41 22.51 4.11
C ALA A 114 20.67 23.74 4.99
N PHE A 115 20.23 23.73 6.26
CA PHE A 115 20.51 24.84 7.17
C PHE A 115 21.96 24.80 7.67
N PRO A 116 22.60 25.97 7.83
CA PRO A 116 23.92 26.04 8.43
C PRO A 116 23.86 25.57 9.88
N ASP A 117 24.93 24.91 10.33
CA ASP A 117 25.10 24.55 11.73
C ASP A 117 25.42 25.81 12.55
N LEU A 118 24.51 26.18 13.45
CA LEU A 118 24.60 27.41 14.25
C LEU A 118 25.20 27.16 15.63
N ASP A 119 25.27 25.90 16.07
CA ASP A 119 25.76 25.54 17.40
C ASP A 119 26.61 24.27 17.32
N PRO A 120 27.96 24.40 17.34
CA PRO A 120 28.87 23.26 17.29
C PRO A 120 28.96 22.52 18.63
N SER A 121 28.10 22.83 19.62
CA SER A 121 28.08 22.14 20.90
C SER A 121 27.85 20.64 20.71
N ALA A 122 28.55 19.84 21.52
CA ALA A 122 28.32 18.40 21.55
C ALA A 122 26.84 18.12 21.94
N PRO A 123 26.21 17.07 21.40
CA PRO A 123 24.81 16.74 21.68
C PRO A 123 24.48 16.72 23.18
N ASP A 124 25.39 16.19 24.00
CA ASP A 124 25.22 16.09 25.45
C ASP A 124 25.20 17.47 26.13
N ALA A 125 26.00 18.42 25.62
CA ALA A 125 26.01 19.80 26.09
C ALA A 125 24.73 20.57 25.70
N ILE A 126 24.15 20.27 24.53
CA ILE A 126 22.88 20.86 24.07
C ILE A 126 21.72 20.44 24.99
N LEU A 127 21.75 19.21 25.50
CA LEU A 127 20.72 18.71 26.40
C LEU A 127 20.88 19.22 27.84
N GLY A 128 22.06 19.74 28.22
CA GLY A 128 22.33 20.28 29.56
C GLY A 128 22.40 19.23 30.66
N TYR A 129 22.60 17.96 30.31
CA TYR A 129 22.84 16.89 31.27
C TYR A 129 24.34 16.65 31.43
N GLY A 130 24.78 16.47 32.68
CA GLY A 130 26.10 15.92 32.95
C GLY A 130 26.21 14.47 32.44
N PRO A 131 27.44 13.92 32.34
CA PRO A 131 27.68 12.54 31.90
C PRO A 131 26.93 11.49 32.74
N ASP A 132 26.52 11.86 33.95
CA ASP A 132 25.84 11.01 34.93
C ASP A 132 24.30 11.07 34.79
N GLY A 133 23.79 11.86 33.84
CA GLY A 133 22.36 12.10 33.65
C GLY A 133 21.75 13.10 34.65
N THR A 134 22.56 13.76 35.47
CA THR A 134 22.11 14.81 36.39
C THR A 134 22.01 16.15 35.68
N PHE A 135 20.83 16.77 35.77
CA PHE A 135 20.63 18.16 35.37
C PHE A 135 21.14 19.05 36.50
N GLU A 136 22.28 19.72 36.31
CA GLU A 136 22.70 20.79 37.23
C GLU A 136 22.08 22.10 36.74
N PRO A 137 21.05 22.64 37.43
CA PRO A 137 20.59 23.99 37.14
C PRO A 137 21.75 24.94 37.42
N LEU A 138 22.03 25.86 36.49
CA LEU A 138 22.90 27.02 36.71
C LEU A 138 22.54 27.63 38.07
N SER A 139 23.35 27.35 39.09
CA SER A 139 23.06 27.79 40.45
C SER A 139 23.13 29.30 40.44
N ALA A 140 22.01 29.95 40.75
CA ALA A 140 21.98 31.36 41.12
C ALA A 140 22.93 31.57 42.30
N SER A 141 24.14 32.02 42.00
CA SER A 141 25.11 32.48 42.99
C SER A 141 25.99 33.52 42.31
N ASP A 142 25.41 34.70 42.15
CA ASP A 142 26.15 35.96 42.22
C ASP A 142 25.36 36.87 43.20
N PRO A 143 25.87 37.13 44.41
CA PRO A 143 25.73 38.43 45.04
C PRO A 143 26.71 39.45 44.46
#